data_AF-A0A447QX77-F1
#
_entry.id   AF-A0A447QX77-F1
#
_cell.length_a   1.000
_cell.length_b   1.000
_cell.length_c   1.000
_cell.angle_alpha   90.00
_cell.angle_beta   90.00
_cell.angle_gamma   90.00
#
_symmetry.space_group_name_H-M   'P 1'
#
loop_
_entity.id
_entity.type
_entity.pdbx_description
1 polymer ?
#
loop_
_entity_poly.entity_id
_entity_poly.type
_entity_poly.pdbx_seq_one_letter_code
_entity_poly.pdbx_strand_id
1 'polypeptide(L)'
;MNRIGTGADFTSVDAIAADAINTCIPPEFRKHPDLVVLVSQNVIAADTVSMLNRIDRPSEKVAAQLINREIAGRKSFSPPFMPDNRLIVTTLWNLHMYFQRGTQQRRAEWIDDRKRFENNWLRMQGCAVEYDELYGSFDNIELAGLPSPEHTQPQPAA
;
A
#
# COMPACT_ATOMS: atom_id res chain seq x y z
N MET A 1 1.06 15.79 -1.93
CA MET A 1 1.55 16.77 -2.93
C MET A 1 1.30 16.14 -4.29
N ASN A 2 0.21 16.50 -4.98
CA ASN A 2 -0.20 15.81 -6.22
C ASN A 2 0.41 16.53 -7.42
N ARG A 3 1.45 15.97 -8.04
CA ARG A 3 1.86 16.36 -9.39
C ARG A 3 0.97 15.59 -10.36
N ILE A 4 0.09 16.31 -11.04
CA ILE A 4 -0.73 15.81 -12.13
C ILE A 4 -0.09 16.37 -13.40
N GLY A 5 0.80 15.57 -14.01
CA GLY A 5 1.46 15.85 -15.28
C GLY A 5 1.04 14.82 -16.32
N THR A 6 0.56 15.30 -17.46
CA THR A 6 0.12 14.53 -18.62
C THR A 6 1.21 13.58 -19.14
N GLY A 7 0.97 12.27 -19.05
CA GLY A 7 1.78 11.22 -19.69
C GLY A 7 2.85 10.63 -18.77
N ALA A 8 2.48 9.57 -18.04
CA ALA A 8 3.36 8.68 -17.26
C ALA A 8 4.62 9.36 -16.70
N ASP A 9 4.47 10.15 -15.62
CA ASP A 9 5.58 10.83 -14.93
C ASP A 9 6.69 9.86 -14.46
N PHE A 10 6.43 8.55 -14.45
CA PHE A 10 7.40 7.54 -14.03
C PHE A 10 7.43 6.31 -14.95
N THR A 11 8.65 5.89 -15.31
CA THR A 11 8.91 4.76 -16.23
C THR A 11 8.76 3.38 -15.56
N SER A 12 8.92 3.31 -14.24
CA SER A 12 8.81 2.09 -13.42
C SER A 12 8.42 2.43 -11.98
N VAL A 13 7.93 1.43 -11.25
CA VAL A 13 7.59 1.56 -9.82
C VAL A 13 8.81 1.91 -8.97
N ASP A 14 10.00 1.44 -9.37
CA ASP A 14 11.27 1.80 -8.71
C ASP A 14 11.56 3.30 -8.78
N ALA A 15 11.26 3.94 -9.91
CA ALA A 15 11.47 5.38 -10.07
C ALA A 15 10.56 6.17 -9.14
N ILE A 16 9.30 5.73 -8.98
CA ILE A 16 8.33 6.34 -8.06
C ILE A 16 8.82 6.20 -6.62
N ALA A 17 9.23 5.00 -6.23
CA ALA A 17 9.72 4.73 -4.88
C ALA A 17 10.99 5.55 -4.56
N ALA A 18 11.92 5.65 -5.52
CA ALA A 18 13.12 6.46 -5.35
C ALA A 18 12.79 7.96 -5.21
N ASP A 19 11.86 8.48 -5.98
CA ASP A 19 11.41 9.88 -5.85
C ASP A 19 10.70 10.12 -4.51
N ALA A 20 9.86 9.18 -4.06
CA ALA A 20 9.19 9.24 -2.77
C ALA A 20 10.19 9.31 -1.61
N ILE A 21 11.23 8.46 -1.65
CA ILE A 21 12.29 8.44 -0.64
C ILE A 21 13.07 9.76 -0.64
N ASN A 22 13.39 10.30 -1.81
CA ASN A 22 14.19 11.53 -1.91
C ASN A 22 13.41 12.80 -1.57
N THR A 23 12.11 12.83 -1.86
CA THR A 23 11.27 14.03 -1.69
C THR A 23 10.57 14.06 -0.33
N CYS A 24 10.02 12.92 0.13
CA CYS A 24 9.20 12.89 1.34
C CYS A 24 10.01 12.58 2.61
N ILE A 25 11.11 11.82 2.51
CA ILE A 25 11.84 11.37 3.69
C ILE A 25 13.04 12.31 3.97
N PRO A 26 13.22 12.77 5.23
CA PRO A 26 14.38 13.54 5.64
C PRO A 26 15.70 12.80 5.34
N PRO A 27 16.78 13.51 4.98
CA PRO A 27 18.02 12.91 4.51
C PRO A 27 18.67 11.95 5.52
N GLU A 28 18.46 12.18 6.82
CA GLU A 28 18.98 11.33 7.90
C GLU A 28 18.35 9.92 7.90
N PHE A 29 17.08 9.80 7.52
CA PHE A 29 16.34 8.54 7.55
C PHE A 29 16.31 7.80 6.21
N ARG A 30 16.74 8.43 5.11
CA ARG A 30 16.74 7.79 3.78
C ARG A 30 17.54 6.49 3.72
N LYS A 31 18.63 6.40 4.49
CA LYS A 31 19.49 5.20 4.53
C LYS A 31 19.11 4.22 5.65
N HIS A 32 18.01 4.46 6.36
CA HIS A 32 17.59 3.59 7.45
C HIS A 32 17.25 2.18 6.91
N PRO A 33 17.76 1.09 7.52
CA PRO A 33 17.58 -0.27 7.00
C PRO A 33 16.12 -0.74 7.05
N ASP A 34 15.34 -0.26 8.01
CA ASP A 34 13.93 -0.64 8.20
C ASP A 34 12.93 0.17 7.35
N LEU A 35 13.41 1.00 6.43
CA LEU A 35 12.53 1.72 5.51
C LEU A 35 11.95 0.73 4.50
N VAL A 36 10.62 0.65 4.45
CA VAL A 36 9.88 -0.27 3.60
C VAL A 36 9.00 0.49 2.63
N VAL A 37 8.64 -0.16 1.53
CA VAL A 37 7.71 0.38 0.54
C VAL A 37 6.44 -0.47 0.57
N LEU A 38 5.31 0.16 0.90
CA LEU A 38 3.98 -0.45 0.80
C LEU A 38 3.39 -0.07 -0.56
N VAL A 39 3.04 -1.08 -1.37
CA VAL A 39 2.55 -0.86 -2.74
C VAL A 39 1.29 -1.66 -2.97
N SER A 40 0.32 -1.05 -3.64
CA SER A 40 -0.90 -1.75 -4.08
C SER A 40 -0.56 -2.85 -5.09
N GLN A 41 -1.33 -3.94 -5.05
CA GLN A 41 -1.07 -5.10 -5.91
C GLN A 41 -1.21 -4.76 -7.40
N ASN A 42 -2.14 -3.87 -7.75
CA ASN A 42 -2.37 -3.44 -9.13
C ASN A 42 -1.14 -2.74 -9.73
N VAL A 43 -0.49 -1.87 -8.96
CA VAL A 43 0.74 -1.16 -9.38
C VAL A 43 1.88 -2.14 -9.62
N ILE A 44 2.04 -3.13 -8.73
CA ILE A 44 3.03 -4.21 -8.89
C ILE A 44 2.73 -5.05 -10.14
N ALA A 45 1.47 -5.38 -10.39
CA ALA A 45 1.05 -6.15 -11.55
C ALA A 45 1.33 -5.39 -12.86
N ALA A 46 0.97 -4.11 -12.93
CA ALA A 46 1.22 -3.28 -14.11
C ALA A 46 2.72 -3.15 -14.43
N ASP A 47 3.56 -2.97 -13.41
CA ASP A 47 5.02 -2.95 -13.59
C ASP A 47 5.55 -4.30 -14.10
N THR A 48 5.00 -5.42 -13.60
CA THR A 48 5.30 -6.77 -14.12
C THR A 48 5.03 -6.89 -15.60
N VAL A 49 3.84 -6.44 -16.02
CA VAL A 49 3.39 -6.58 -17.39
C VAL A 49 4.24 -5.70 -18.30
N SER A 50 4.50 -4.45 -17.88
CA SER A 50 5.42 -3.54 -18.56
C SER A 50 6.82 -4.15 -18.73
N MET A 51 7.37 -4.74 -17.68
CA MET A 51 8.68 -5.39 -17.70
C MET A 51 8.69 -6.62 -18.63
N LEU A 52 7.70 -7.49 -18.55
CA LEU A 52 7.59 -8.69 -19.39
C LEU A 52 7.38 -8.36 -20.87
N ASN A 53 6.73 -7.24 -21.18
CA ASN A 53 6.54 -6.77 -22.55
C ASN A 53 7.80 -6.17 -23.16
N ARG A 54 8.74 -5.65 -22.35
CA ARG A 54 10.03 -5.12 -22.83
C ARG A 54 11.05 -6.21 -23.19
N ILE A 55 10.83 -7.45 -22.74
CA ILE A 55 11.75 -8.56 -22.97
C ILE A 55 11.26 -9.38 -24.18
N ASP A 56 12.08 -9.52 -25.22
CA ASP A 56 11.71 -10.32 -26.40
C ASP A 56 12.01 -11.82 -26.25
N ARG A 57 13.04 -12.18 -25.46
CA ARG A 57 13.50 -13.58 -25.35
C ARG A 57 12.76 -14.37 -24.27
N PRO A 58 12.25 -15.59 -24.56
CA PRO A 58 11.52 -16.40 -23.58
C PRO A 58 12.34 -16.80 -22.35
N SER A 59 13.63 -17.06 -22.50
CA SER A 59 14.53 -17.43 -21.38
C SER A 59 14.76 -16.26 -20.42
N GLU A 60 14.84 -15.03 -20.94
CA GLU A 60 14.98 -13.81 -20.14
C GLU A 60 13.68 -13.46 -19.40
N LYS A 61 12.51 -13.80 -19.98
CA LYS A 61 11.21 -13.66 -19.28
C LYS A 61 11.09 -14.56 -18.06
N VAL A 62 11.57 -15.80 -18.15
CA VAL A 62 11.56 -16.73 -17.01
C VAL A 62 12.50 -16.24 -15.89
N ALA A 63 13.68 -15.74 -16.26
CA ALA A 63 14.61 -15.15 -15.29
C ALA A 63 14.01 -13.89 -14.62
N ALA A 64 13.30 -13.05 -15.39
CA ALA A 64 12.63 -11.86 -14.87
C ALA A 64 11.51 -12.20 -13.87
N GLN A 65 10.77 -13.30 -14.07
CA GLN A 65 9.75 -13.76 -13.11
C GLN A 65 10.35 -14.24 -11.78
N LEU A 66 11.62 -14.68 -11.79
CA LEU A 66 12.32 -15.17 -10.60
C LEU A 66 12.93 -14.05 -9.75
N ILE A 67 12.97 -12.80 -10.24
CA ILE A 67 13.52 -11.68 -9.48
C ILE A 67 12.61 -11.39 -8.29
N ASN A 68 13.12 -11.70 -7.10
CA ASN A 68 12.49 -11.42 -5.83
C ASN A 68 12.33 -9.88 -5.72
N ARG A 69 11.09 -9.39 -5.65
CA ARG A 69 10.79 -7.97 -5.84
C ARG A 69 11.13 -7.12 -4.64
N GLU A 70 12.38 -6.70 -4.58
CA GLU A 70 12.75 -5.47 -3.90
C GLU A 70 12.41 -4.29 -4.81
N ILE A 71 11.81 -3.24 -4.26
CA ILE A 71 11.49 -2.00 -4.97
C ILE A 71 12.46 -0.94 -4.49
N ALA A 72 13.20 -0.32 -5.40
CA ALA A 72 14.28 0.62 -5.08
C ALA A 72 15.30 0.09 -4.05
N GLY A 73 15.59 -1.21 -4.09
CA GLY A 73 16.49 -1.89 -3.14
C GLY A 73 15.93 -1.99 -1.71
N ARG A 74 14.61 -1.87 -1.55
CA ARG A 74 13.90 -1.99 -0.27
C ARG A 74 12.89 -3.11 -0.31
N LYS A 75 12.58 -3.65 0.87
CA LYS A 75 11.52 -4.64 1.04
C LYS A 75 10.19 -4.02 0.66
N SER A 76 9.51 -4.66 -0.28
CA SER A 76 8.16 -4.30 -0.68
C SER A 76 7.14 -5.15 0.06
N PHE A 77 6.05 -4.53 0.51
CA PHE A 77 4.90 -5.23 1.08
C PHE A 77 3.63 -4.79 0.35
N SER A 78 2.72 -5.74 0.14
CA SER A 78 1.38 -5.46 -0.39
C SER A 78 0.34 -5.84 0.66
N PRO A 79 -0.14 -4.87 1.45
CA PRO A 79 -1.24 -5.10 2.38
C PRO A 79 -2.49 -5.55 1.60
N PRO A 80 -3.29 -6.50 2.14
CA PRO A 80 -4.59 -6.81 1.56
C PRO A 80 -5.52 -5.60 1.67
N PHE A 81 -6.37 -5.40 0.66
CA PHE A 81 -7.32 -4.27 0.57
C PHE A 81 -6.69 -2.87 0.58
N MET A 82 -5.41 -2.75 0.23
CA MET A 82 -4.80 -1.44 0.00
C MET A 82 -5.51 -0.74 -1.17
N PRO A 83 -5.82 0.57 -1.06
CA PRO A 83 -6.39 1.32 -2.17
C PRO A 83 -5.54 1.21 -3.44
N ASP A 84 -6.22 1.16 -4.58
CA ASP A 84 -5.54 1.06 -5.87
C ASP A 84 -4.70 2.31 -6.17
N ASN A 85 -3.66 2.12 -7.00
CA ASN A 85 -2.79 3.20 -7.48
C ASN A 85 -2.13 4.04 -6.37
N ARG A 86 -1.82 3.41 -5.23
CA ARG A 86 -1.17 4.04 -4.07
C ARG A 86 0.17 3.37 -3.73
N LEU A 87 1.15 4.21 -3.41
CA LEU A 87 2.47 3.82 -2.89
C LEU A 87 2.76 4.60 -1.61
N ILE A 88 3.23 3.92 -0.58
CA ILE A 88 3.61 4.51 0.71
C ILE A 88 5.04 4.09 1.03
N VAL A 89 5.84 5.03 1.50
CA VAL A 89 7.18 4.81 2.03
C VAL A 89 7.14 5.20 3.51
N THR A 90 7.45 4.24 4.37
CA THR A 90 7.50 4.43 5.83
C THR A 90 8.30 3.32 6.48
N THR A 91 8.57 3.41 7.78
CA THR A 91 9.04 2.28 8.59
C THR A 91 7.82 1.56 9.20
N LEU A 92 7.90 0.23 9.37
CA LEU A 92 6.78 -0.53 9.94
C LEU A 92 6.47 -0.16 11.39
N TRP A 93 7.51 0.23 12.14
CA TRP A 93 7.36 0.62 13.53
C TRP A 93 6.68 1.99 13.67
N ASN A 94 6.66 2.83 12.63
CA ASN A 94 5.98 4.13 12.62
C ASN A 94 4.45 3.98 12.47
N LEU A 95 3.95 2.77 12.17
CA LEU A 95 2.51 2.49 12.05
C LEU A 95 2.00 1.87 13.35
N HIS A 96 1.21 2.64 14.10
CA HIS A 96 0.72 2.23 15.41
C HIS A 96 -0.76 1.87 15.39
N MET A 97 -1.09 0.84 16.16
CA MET A 97 -2.46 0.48 16.47
C MET A 97 -2.65 0.51 17.99
N TYR A 98 -3.44 1.47 18.46
CA TYR A 98 -3.74 1.68 19.87
C TYR A 98 -5.06 1.04 20.26
N PHE A 99 -5.07 0.45 21.44
CA PHE A 99 -6.24 -0.22 22.00
C PHE A 99 -6.58 0.39 23.35
N GLN A 100 -7.79 0.91 23.49
CA GLN A 100 -8.21 1.50 24.76
C GLN A 100 -8.44 0.38 25.78
N ARG A 101 -7.66 0.41 26.86
CA ARG A 101 -7.75 -0.58 27.94
C ARG A 101 -9.14 -0.57 28.57
N GLY A 102 -9.70 -1.76 28.83
CA GLY A 102 -10.99 -1.93 29.50
C GLY A 102 -12.23 -1.75 28.60
N THR A 103 -12.06 -1.52 27.30
CA THR A 103 -13.19 -1.37 26.36
C THR A 103 -13.59 -2.67 25.65
N GLN A 104 -12.86 -3.76 25.89
CA GLN A 104 -13.18 -5.05 25.30
C GLN A 104 -14.41 -5.66 26.00
N GLN A 105 -15.51 -5.74 25.26
CA GLN A 105 -16.74 -6.37 25.70
C GLN A 105 -17.08 -7.53 24.76
N ARG A 106 -17.42 -8.67 25.34
CA ARG A 106 -17.91 -9.84 24.62
C ARG A 106 -19.29 -10.21 25.13
N ARG A 107 -20.23 -10.41 24.21
CA ARG A 107 -21.53 -11.03 24.49
C ARG A 107 -21.67 -12.24 23.58
N ALA A 108 -21.95 -13.40 24.16
CA ALA A 108 -22.21 -14.62 23.41
C ALA A 108 -23.52 -15.23 23.93
N GLU A 109 -24.52 -15.36 23.07
CA GLU A 109 -25.88 -15.75 23.47
C GLU A 109 -26.58 -16.53 22.36
N TRP A 110 -27.46 -17.44 22.77
CA TRP A 110 -28.38 -18.11 21.85
C TRP A 110 -29.61 -17.22 21.62
N ILE A 111 -29.77 -16.69 20.40
CA ILE A 111 -30.94 -15.91 20.04
C ILE A 111 -31.96 -16.83 19.38
N ASP A 112 -33.02 -17.14 20.12
CA ASP A 112 -34.06 -18.08 19.68
C ASP A 112 -34.83 -17.56 18.46
N ASP A 113 -35.18 -16.27 18.44
CA ASP A 113 -35.87 -15.61 17.33
C ASP A 113 -35.14 -15.77 15.98
N ARG A 114 -33.80 -15.68 15.99
CA ARG A 114 -32.95 -15.85 14.80
C ARG A 114 -32.44 -17.27 14.61
N LYS A 115 -32.70 -18.16 15.58
CA LYS A 115 -32.23 -19.56 15.63
C LYS A 115 -30.73 -19.69 15.38
N ARG A 116 -29.94 -18.75 15.93
CA ARG A 116 -28.49 -18.68 15.74
C ARG A 116 -27.80 -18.30 17.05
N PHE A 117 -26.60 -18.85 17.24
CA PHE A 117 -25.69 -18.41 18.29
C PHE A 117 -24.95 -17.16 17.82
N GLU A 118 -25.12 -16.06 18.53
CA GLU A 118 -24.50 -14.78 18.19
C GLU A 118 -23.33 -14.48 19.12
N ASN A 119 -22.24 -13.98 18.56
CA ASN A 119 -21.06 -13.56 19.29
C ASN A 119 -20.70 -12.14 18.87
N ASN A 120 -20.91 -11.20 19.77
CA ASN A 120 -20.61 -9.79 19.59
C ASN A 120 -19.32 -9.46 20.34
N TRP A 121 -18.40 -8.81 19.63
CA TRP A 121 -17.13 -8.36 20.18
C TRP A 121 -16.95 -6.89 19.89
N LEU A 122 -16.88 -6.07 20.93
CA LEU A 122 -16.68 -4.64 20.83
C LEU A 122 -15.33 -4.28 21.45
N ARG A 123 -14.58 -3.40 20.77
CA ARG A 123 -13.34 -2.80 21.27
C ARG A 123 -13.18 -1.41 20.66
N MET A 124 -12.74 -0.46 21.47
CA MET A 124 -12.25 0.83 20.96
C MET A 124 -10.80 0.69 20.51
N GLN A 125 -10.52 1.05 19.25
CA GLN A 125 -9.18 1.05 18.66
C GLN A 125 -8.94 2.32 17.84
N GLY A 126 -7.70 2.76 17.79
CA GLY A 126 -7.25 3.87 16.96
C GLY A 126 -6.01 3.48 16.17
N CYS A 127 -5.86 4.00 14.96
CA CYS A 127 -4.65 3.88 14.16
C CYS A 127 -3.95 5.24 14.16
N ALA A 128 -2.62 5.24 14.25
CA ALA A 128 -1.83 6.46 14.24
C ALA A 128 -0.51 6.26 13.49
N VAL A 129 0.00 7.37 12.95
CA VAL A 129 1.38 7.51 12.49
C VAL A 129 2.09 8.32 13.57
N GLU A 130 3.24 7.85 14.05
CA GLU A 130 3.94 8.52 15.17
C GLU A 130 4.78 9.71 14.69
N TYR A 131 5.56 9.49 13.63
CA TYR A 131 6.41 10.48 13.00
C TYR A 131 5.90 10.75 11.59
N ASP A 132 5.26 11.91 11.42
CA ASP A 132 4.72 12.36 10.13
C ASP A 132 5.84 12.58 9.09
N GLU A 133 7.03 12.99 9.53
CA GLU A 133 8.19 13.21 8.66
C GLU A 133 8.71 11.92 8.00
N LEU A 134 8.44 10.77 8.62
CA LEU A 134 8.83 9.45 8.11
C LEU A 134 7.76 8.84 7.19
N TYR A 135 6.68 9.56 6.91
CA TYR A 135 5.58 9.09 6.09
C TYR A 135 5.54 9.82 4.74
N GLY A 136 5.91 9.10 3.68
CA GLY A 136 5.74 9.56 2.30
C GLY A 136 4.67 8.75 1.60
N SER A 137 3.71 9.40 0.94
CA SER A 137 2.71 8.71 0.14
C SER A 137 2.47 9.39 -1.19
N PHE A 138 2.35 8.58 -2.24
CA PHE A 138 1.87 8.99 -3.55
C PHE A 138 0.56 8.29 -3.87
N ASP A 139 -0.42 9.10 -4.23
CA ASP A 139 -1.77 8.68 -4.61
C ASP A 139 -1.98 8.91 -6.11
N ASN A 140 -2.90 8.15 -6.70
CA ASN A 140 -3.27 8.24 -8.12
C ASN A 140 -2.09 8.03 -9.07
N ILE A 141 -1.32 6.98 -8.83
CA ILE A 141 -0.21 6.59 -9.71
C ILE A 141 -0.78 6.10 -11.05
N GLU A 142 -0.40 6.77 -12.13
CA GLU A 142 -0.69 6.34 -13.49
C GLU A 142 0.57 5.75 -14.13
N LEU A 143 0.57 4.42 -14.30
CA LEU A 143 1.57 3.68 -15.06
C LEU A 143 0.97 3.29 -16.41
N ALA A 144 1.80 3.18 -17.45
CA ALA A 144 1.38 2.70 -18.75
C ALA A 144 0.76 1.29 -18.63
N GLY A 145 -0.57 1.20 -18.74
CA GLY A 145 -1.34 -0.04 -18.60
C GLY A 145 -2.22 -0.16 -17.34
N LEU A 146 -2.21 0.82 -16.43
CA LEU A 146 -3.18 0.86 -15.32
C LEU A 146 -4.52 1.41 -15.81
N PRO A 147 -5.67 0.82 -15.42
CA PRO A 147 -6.94 1.51 -15.53
C PRO A 147 -6.90 2.78 -14.67
N SER A 148 -7.33 3.91 -15.22
CA SER A 148 -7.40 5.19 -14.51
C SER A 148 -8.16 5.03 -13.20
N PRO A 149 -7.73 5.70 -12.10
CA PRO A 149 -8.35 5.52 -10.79
C PRO A 149 -9.81 5.99 -10.82
N GLU A 150 -10.75 5.07 -10.67
CA GLU A 150 -12.13 5.42 -10.35
C GLU A 150 -12.18 5.98 -8.92
N HIS A 151 -12.38 7.29 -8.79
CA HIS A 151 -12.69 7.93 -7.51
C HIS A 151 -14.02 7.39 -7.00
N THR A 152 -13.99 6.33 -6.21
CA THR A 152 -15.17 5.93 -5.43
C THR A 152 -15.35 6.97 -4.33
N GLN A 153 -16.02 8.07 -4.67
CA GLN A 153 -16.63 8.94 -3.68
C GLN A 153 -17.56 8.05 -2.83
N PRO A 154 -17.51 8.12 -1.50
CA PRO A 154 -18.46 7.38 -0.68
C PRO A 154 -19.86 7.83 -1.10
N GLN A 155 -20.63 6.91 -1.68
CA GLN A 155 -22.03 7.14 -1.98
C GLN A 155 -22.72 7.60 -0.69
N PRO A 156 -23.42 8.74 -0.68
CA PRO A 156 -24.18 9.14 0.48
C PRO A 156 -25.22 8.04 0.72
N ALA A 157 -25.10 7.36 1.86
CA ALA A 157 -26.11 6.43 2.33
C ALA A 157 -27.42 7.19 2.42
N ALA A 158 -28.43 6.72 1.67
CA ALA A 158 -29.79 7.23 1.68
C ALA A 158 -30.47 7.02 3.04
#